data_AF-A0A6L7QJX6-F1
#
_entry.id   AF-A0A6L7QJX6-F1
#
_cell.length_a   1.000
_cell.length_b   1.000
_cell.length_c   1.000
_cell.angle_alpha   90.00
_cell.angle_beta   90.00
_cell.angle_gamma   90.00
#
_symmetry.space_group_name_H-M   'P 1'
#
loop_
_entity.id
_entity.type
_entity.pdbx_description
1 polymer ?
#
loop_
_entity_poly.entity_id
_entity_poly.type
_entity_poly.pdbx_seq_one_letter_code
_entity_poly.pdbx_strand_id
1 'polypeptide(L)' 'EKVNHPTQKPLSISRRLINHFSNPGDTVLVPFVGSGSECVAAALEGRGYVGFELNSDYVEIARMRLADAKAQLAQALI' A
#
# COMPACT_ATOMS: atom_id res chain seq x y z
N GLU A 1 -2.82 -5.88 11.10
CA GLU A 1 -2.11 -6.03 9.82
C GLU A 1 -2.69 -7.13 8.93
N LYS A 2 -2.96 -8.33 9.46
CA LYS A 2 -3.56 -9.44 8.69
C LYS A 2 -4.97 -9.10 8.19
N VAL A 3 -5.22 -9.34 6.92
CA VAL A 3 -6.53 -9.30 6.27
C VAL A 3 -6.85 -10.65 5.62
N ASN A 4 -8.08 -10.85 5.14
CA ASN A 4 -8.49 -12.09 4.49
C ASN A 4 -7.86 -12.23 3.07
N HIS A 5 -6.55 -12.47 3.01
CA HIS A 5 -5.81 -12.73 1.79
C HIS A 5 -4.75 -13.81 2.05
N PRO A 6 -4.67 -14.88 1.24
CA PRO A 6 -3.92 -16.09 1.57
C PRO A 6 -2.41 -15.87 1.71
N THR A 7 -1.86 -14.92 0.95
CA THR A 7 -0.41 -14.66 0.85
C THR A 7 -0.06 -13.18 1.06
N GLN A 8 -0.70 -12.52 2.03
CA GLN A 8 -0.41 -11.12 2.33
C GLN A 8 1.06 -10.94 2.73
N LYS A 9 1.77 -10.04 2.03
CA LYS A 9 3.14 -9.65 2.40
C LYS A 9 3.11 -8.75 3.64
N PRO A 10 4.00 -8.97 4.62
CA PRO A 10 4.19 -8.05 5.74
C PRO A 10 4.52 -6.64 5.25
N LEU A 11 3.86 -5.63 5.79
CA LEU A 11 4.02 -4.22 5.43
C LEU A 11 5.44 -3.74 5.72
N SER A 12 6.09 -4.25 6.78
CA SER A 12 7.48 -3.90 7.11
C SER A 12 8.45 -4.21 5.97
N ILE A 13 8.25 -5.33 5.26
CA ILE A 13 9.06 -5.69 4.09
C ILE A 13 8.78 -4.74 2.93
N SER A 14 7.51 -4.46 2.65
CA SER A 14 7.12 -3.51 1.60
C SER A 14 7.70 -2.12 1.86
N ARG A 15 7.60 -1.59 3.08
CA ARG A 15 8.18 -0.29 3.47
C ARG A 15 9.69 -0.25 3.28
N ARG A 16 10.39 -1.32 3.64
CA ARG A 16 11.84 -1.43 3.42
C ARG A 16 12.20 -1.34 1.93
N LEU A 17 11.46 -2.03 1.06
CA LEU A 17 11.69 -1.99 -0.39
C LEU A 17 11.39 -0.61 -0.97
N ILE A 18 10.24 -0.01 -0.63
CA ILE A 18 9.88 1.34 -1.09
C ILE A 18 10.94 2.35 -0.70
N ASN A 19 11.39 2.35 0.56
CA ASN A 19 12.39 3.31 1.02
C ASN A 19 13.77 3.11 0.40
N HIS A 20 14.12 1.89 0.00
CA HIS A 20 15.42 1.62 -0.60
C HIS A 20 15.49 1.94 -2.09
N PHE A 21 14.38 1.80 -2.82
CA PHE A 21 14.34 1.88 -4.28
C PHE A 21 13.54 3.08 -4.82
N SER A 22 13.12 4.01 -3.97
CA SER A 22 12.40 5.22 -4.37
C SER A 22 12.62 6.37 -3.39
N ASN A 23 12.40 7.59 -3.83
CA ASN A 23 12.39 8.79 -3.00
C ASN A 23 10.96 9.25 -2.69
N PRO A 24 10.73 10.01 -1.61
CA PRO A 24 9.46 10.71 -1.41
C PRO A 24 9.06 11.52 -2.64
N GLY A 25 7.78 11.46 -3.03
CA GLY A 25 7.27 12.07 -4.26
C GLY A 25 7.36 11.20 -5.52
N ASP A 26 8.17 10.15 -5.53
CA ASP A 26 8.19 9.19 -6.66
C ASP A 26 6.86 8.41 -6.76
N THR A 27 6.61 7.85 -7.94
CA THR A 27 5.44 6.98 -8.19
C THR A 27 5.86 5.52 -8.32
N VAL A 28 5.24 4.65 -7.53
CA VAL A 28 5.49 3.21 -7.52
C VAL A 28 4.44 2.47 -8.35
N LEU A 29 4.88 1.72 -9.36
CA LEU A 29 4.01 0.82 -10.11
C LEU A 29 3.91 -0.55 -9.41
N VAL A 30 2.68 -1.00 -9.15
CA VAL A 30 2.39 -2.30 -8.53
C VAL A 30 1.46 -3.11 -9.45
N PRO A 31 2.00 -3.97 -10.33
CA PRO A 31 1.19 -4.68 -11.32
C PRO A 31 0.29 -5.77 -10.73
N PHE A 32 0.58 -6.24 -9.52
CA PHE A 32 -0.18 -7.27 -8.80
C PHE A 32 -0.39 -6.85 -7.35
N VAL A 33 -1.43 -6.04 -7.12
CA VAL A 33 -1.67 -5.40 -5.82
C VAL A 33 -2.03 -6.44 -4.75
N GLY A 34 -2.84 -7.46 -5.08
CA GLY A 34 -3.42 -8.36 -4.09
C GLY A 34 -4.08 -7.57 -2.95
N SER A 35 -3.72 -7.90 -1.71
CA SER A 35 -4.18 -7.14 -0.52
C SER A 35 -3.65 -5.69 -0.42
N GLY A 36 -2.72 -5.24 -1.27
CA GLY A 36 -2.27 -3.85 -1.34
C GLY A 36 -1.14 -3.41 -0.42
N SER A 37 -0.34 -4.34 0.12
CA SER A 37 0.75 -4.00 1.06
C SER A 37 1.77 -3.01 0.47
N GLU A 38 2.14 -3.17 -0.80
CA GLU A 38 3.09 -2.32 -1.50
C GLU A 38 2.52 -0.91 -1.77
N CYS A 39 1.24 -0.80 -2.16
CA CYS A 39 0.57 0.49 -2.33
C CYS A 39 0.38 1.23 -1.00
N VAL A 40 0.02 0.50 0.06
CA VAL A 40 -0.10 1.06 1.42
C VAL A 40 1.27 1.55 1.91
N ALA A 41 2.33 0.78 1.69
CA ALA A 41 3.68 1.21 2.02
C ALA A 41 4.06 2.47 1.25
N ALA A 42 3.83 2.52 -0.07
CA ALA A 42 4.09 3.72 -0.87
C ALA A 42 3.37 4.95 -0.30
N ALA A 43 2.08 4.84 0.00
CA ALA A 43 1.30 5.93 0.57
C ALA A 43 1.86 6.44 1.91
N LEU A 44 2.11 5.53 2.87
CA LEU A 44 2.62 5.87 4.19
C LEU A 44 4.03 6.49 4.16
N GLU A 45 4.81 6.12 3.16
CA GLU A 45 6.16 6.62 2.94
C GLU A 45 6.17 7.89 2.08
N GLY A 46 5.02 8.48 1.75
CA GLY A 46 4.97 9.73 0.97
C GLY A 46 5.30 9.55 -0.52
N ARG A 47 5.04 8.37 -1.08
CA ARG A 47 5.13 8.07 -2.51
C ARG A 47 3.73 7.98 -3.13
N GLY A 48 3.64 8.34 -4.40
CA GLY A 48 2.50 8.00 -5.25
C GLY A 48 2.52 6.51 -5.62
N TYR A 49 1.39 5.98 -6.10
CA TYR A 49 1.33 4.61 -6.62
C TYR A 49 0.30 4.46 -7.73
N VAL A 50 0.55 3.50 -8.63
CA VAL A 50 -0.41 3.01 -9.63
C VAL A 50 -0.46 1.49 -9.48
N GLY A 51 -1.66 0.94 -9.28
CA GLY A 51 -1.85 -0.46 -8.95
C GLY A 51 -2.87 -1.15 -9.86
N PHE A 52 -2.62 -2.42 -10.21
CA PHE A 52 -3.55 -3.28 -10.93
C PHE A 52 -3.84 -4.55 -10.14
N GLU A 53 -5.11 -4.95 -10.09
CA GLU A 53 -5.58 -6.21 -9.52
C GLU A 53 -6.86 -6.62 -10.24
N LEU A 54 -6.98 -7.91 -10.55
CA LEU A 54 -8.09 -8.45 -11.32
C LEU A 54 -9.24 -8.91 -10.42
N ASN A 55 -8.93 -9.39 -9.22
CA ASN A 55 -9.94 -9.87 -8.30
C ASN A 55 -10.58 -8.69 -7.54
N SER A 56 -11.88 -8.47 -7.76
CA SER A 56 -12.65 -7.40 -7.12
C SER A 56 -12.61 -7.46 -5.60
N ASP A 57 -12.62 -8.66 -5.01
CA ASP A 57 -12.60 -8.81 -3.56
C ASP A 57 -11.26 -8.33 -2.97
N TYR A 58 -10.16 -8.58 -3.69
CA TYR A 58 -8.83 -8.09 -3.29
C TYR A 58 -8.70 -6.58 -3.53
N VAL A 59 -9.31 -6.06 -4.58
CA VAL A 59 -9.41 -4.61 -4.81
C VAL A 59 -10.10 -3.94 -3.62
N GLU A 60 -11.21 -4.47 -3.12
CA GLU A 60 -11.91 -3.90 -1.96
C GLU A 60 -11.06 -3.97 -0.69
N ILE A 61 -10.38 -5.10 -0.43
CA ILE A 61 -9.43 -5.22 0.69
C ILE A 61 -8.32 -4.17 0.59
N ALA A 62 -7.72 -3.99 -0.59
CA ALA A 62 -6.67 -3.01 -0.81
C ALA A 62 -7.18 -1.57 -0.61
N ARG A 63 -8.39 -1.25 -1.13
CA ARG A 63 -9.05 0.05 -0.96
C ARG A 63 -9.29 0.38 0.50
N MET A 64 -9.81 -0.56 1.29
CA MET A 64 -10.01 -0.38 2.73
C MET A 64 -8.69 -0.06 3.44
N ARG A 65 -7.65 -0.86 3.21
CA ARG A 65 -6.34 -0.63 3.83
C ARG A 65 -5.71 0.71 3.42
N LEU A 66 -5.90 1.13 2.17
CA LEU A 66 -5.44 2.43 1.67
C LEU A 66 -6.19 3.60 2.30
N ALA A 67 -7.51 3.45 2.53
CA ALA A 67 -8.30 4.45 3.24
C ALA A 67 -7.81 4.62 4.68
N ASP A 68 -7.58 3.51 5.39
CA ASP A 68 -7.03 3.51 6.75
C ASP A 68 -5.66 4.21 6.81
N ALA A 69 -4.78 3.89 5.87
CA ALA A 69 -3.45 4.51 5.78
C ALA A 69 -3.53 6.03 5.54
N LYS A 70 -4.42 6.48 4.65
CA LYS A 70 -4.65 7.91 4.40
C LYS A 70 -5.21 8.62 5.63
N ALA A 71 -6.14 7.99 6.35
CA ALA A 71 -6.69 8.54 7.58
C ALA A 71 -5.60 8.71 8.67
N GLN A 72 -4.68 7.75 8.80
CA GLN A 72 -3.55 7.86 9.72
C GLN A 72 -2.63 9.04 9.36
N LEU A 73 -2.32 9.21 8.07
CA LEU A 73 -1.52 10.35 7.60
C LEU A 73 -2.20 11.69 7.88
N ALA A 74 -3.52 11.78 7.67
CA ALA A 74 -4.27 12.99 7.96
C ALA A 74 -4.28 13.34 9.45
N GLN A 75 -4.39 12.33 10.33
CA GLN A 75 -4.33 12.52 11.79
C GLN A 75 -2.96 12.97 12.26
N ALA A 76 -1.88 12.56 11.60
CA ALA A 76 -0.51 12.96 11.96
C ALA A 76 -0.16 14.41 11.59
N LEU A 77 -1.02 15.09 10.81
CA LEU A 77 -0.84 16.48 10.38
C LEU A 77 -1.62 17.50 11.25
N ILE A 78 -2.40 17.02 12.23
CA ILE A 78 -3.15 17.82 13.20
C ILE A 78 -2.38 17.82 14.53
#